data_AF-B1HVJ9-F1
#
_entry.id   AF-B1HVJ9-F1
#
_cell.length_a   1.000
_cell.length_b   1.000
_cell.length_c   1.000
_cell.angle_alpha   90.00
_cell.angle_beta   90.00
_cell.angle_gamma   90.00
#
_symmetry.space_group_name_H-M   'P 1'
#
loop_
_entity.id
_entity.type
_entity.pdbx_description
1 polymer ?
#
loop_
_entity_poly.entity_id
_entity_poly.type
_entity_poly.pdbx_seq_one_letter_code
_entity_poly.pdbx_strand_id
1 'polypeptide(L)'
;MSEIRFFHMADLHLDSPFKGLFGLPEHILKEIRSSTFDAFDKIIQKAIQEQPDFLLIVGDIYDGENRSLQAQRKFQDAMEKLFQHNIPVIISYGNHDHLKGTWTRFSLPSNVYELPAETSVVQLKIRGQQVCIYGFSYSERHLKESVIDTFPIAQDSHAIHIGMLHGSEASDTSHALYAPFTKQQLLEKNYHYWALGHIHKRQLLHENPPIVYPGNIQSRHRKEQGIKGCYDVTLSQTACELDFIPTSAIVYTTIEVDCTNIVHANELLKRCEEAIAVNRTSWGAAVVELYLKNIDEQTEALFEHATVDTWLDTIREAEEGIEPMCWVQKMVLQKPSIHGEYSAATQSVVSLMEQWDSNDWKDILKDLYQYAGGARLIEPLSEKDIKNLTHNAQSLLAEEIQRA
;
A
#
# COMPACT_ATOMS: atom_id res chain seq x y z
N MET A 1 -13.76 24.36 -24.45
CA MET A 1 -14.43 23.28 -23.69
C MET A 1 -14.15 23.55 -22.23
N SER A 2 -15.12 23.39 -21.33
CA SER A 2 -14.84 23.61 -19.91
C SER A 2 -14.16 22.39 -19.31
N GLU A 3 -12.98 22.60 -18.74
CA GLU A 3 -12.30 21.61 -17.92
C GLU A 3 -13.08 21.36 -16.64
N ILE A 4 -12.96 20.15 -16.09
CA ILE A 4 -13.41 19.74 -14.76
C ILE A 4 -12.21 19.30 -13.95
N ARG A 5 -12.21 19.56 -12.64
CA ARG A 5 -11.13 19.19 -11.72
C ARG A 5 -11.69 18.32 -10.61
N PHE A 6 -11.08 17.15 -10.37
CA PHE A 6 -11.53 16.24 -9.32
C PHE A 6 -10.36 15.51 -8.66
N PHE A 7 -10.56 15.06 -7.43
CA PHE A 7 -9.56 14.22 -6.77
C PHE A 7 -9.94 12.75 -6.93
N HIS A 8 -8.96 11.90 -7.24
CA HIS A 8 -9.12 10.46 -7.38
C HIS A 8 -8.23 9.72 -6.37
N MET A 9 -8.86 9.00 -5.46
CA MET A 9 -8.24 8.13 -4.47
C MET A 9 -8.90 6.75 -4.42
N ALA A 10 -8.20 5.76 -3.89
CA ALA A 10 -8.68 4.41 -3.68
C ALA A 10 -7.95 3.81 -2.47
N ASP A 11 -8.40 2.63 -2.02
CA ASP A 11 -7.66 1.78 -1.08
C ASP A 11 -7.24 2.54 0.20
N LEU A 12 -8.20 3.26 0.81
CA LEU A 12 -7.94 4.08 1.99
C LEU A 12 -7.57 3.23 3.20
N HIS A 13 -8.25 2.09 3.36
CA HIS A 13 -8.07 1.14 4.45
C HIS A 13 -7.94 1.82 5.82
N LEU A 14 -8.87 2.74 6.12
CA LEU A 14 -8.85 3.50 7.36
C LEU A 14 -8.83 2.57 8.56
N ASP A 15 -7.90 2.83 9.49
CA ASP A 15 -7.68 2.05 10.71
C ASP A 15 -7.17 0.62 10.48
N SER A 16 -6.57 0.35 9.31
CA SER A 16 -5.97 -0.95 9.05
C SER A 16 -4.80 -1.22 10.01
N PRO A 17 -4.74 -2.42 10.63
CA PRO A 17 -3.64 -2.76 11.51
C PRO A 17 -2.34 -2.91 10.71
N PHE A 18 -1.27 -2.34 11.24
CA PHE A 18 0.05 -2.48 10.66
C PHE A 18 0.61 -3.88 10.93
N LYS A 19 0.73 -4.68 9.88
CA LYS A 19 1.25 -6.06 9.97
C LYS A 19 2.79 -6.04 10.01
N GLY A 20 3.36 -6.82 10.92
CA GLY A 20 4.81 -7.10 10.94
C GLY A 20 5.68 -6.07 11.67
N LEU A 21 5.08 -5.17 12.44
CA LEU A 21 5.79 -4.27 13.35
C LEU A 21 5.65 -4.78 14.79
N PHE A 22 6.76 -5.14 15.42
CA PHE A 22 6.83 -5.65 16.79
C PHE A 22 7.85 -4.85 17.60
N GLY A 23 7.64 -4.74 18.91
CA GLY A 23 8.60 -4.09 19.82
C GLY A 23 8.72 -2.57 19.67
N LEU A 24 7.75 -1.92 19.02
CA LEU A 24 7.74 -0.47 18.87
C LEU A 24 7.45 0.23 20.20
N PRO A 25 8.14 1.35 20.52
CA PRO A 25 7.72 2.25 21.57
C PRO A 25 6.26 2.71 21.37
N GLU A 26 5.53 2.92 22.45
CA GLU A 26 4.08 3.22 22.41
C GLU A 26 3.76 4.47 21.57
N HIS A 27 4.61 5.50 21.63
CA HIS A 27 4.43 6.72 20.86
C HIS A 27 4.55 6.49 19.34
N ILE A 28 5.57 5.73 18.90
CA ILE A 28 5.76 5.34 17.50
C ILE A 28 4.59 4.49 17.02
N LEU A 29 4.13 3.54 17.85
CA LEU A 29 2.98 2.70 17.51
C LEU A 29 1.71 3.53 17.31
N LYS A 30 1.53 4.58 18.12
CA LYS A 30 0.38 5.49 18.02
C LYS A 30 0.41 6.30 16.73
N GLU A 31 1.55 6.86 16.35
CA GLU A 31 1.73 7.58 15.07
C GLU A 31 1.50 6.67 13.87
N ILE A 32 2.04 5.46 13.92
CA ILE A 32 1.83 4.46 12.88
C ILE A 32 0.34 4.14 12.75
N ARG A 33 -0.35 3.84 13.86
CA ARG A 33 -1.80 3.59 13.85
C ARG A 33 -2.63 4.78 13.36
N SER A 34 -2.23 6.02 13.64
CA SER A 34 -2.96 7.20 13.15
C SER A 34 -2.68 7.52 11.69
N SER A 35 -1.59 7.02 11.13
CA SER A 35 -1.10 7.44 9.81
C SER A 35 -2.12 7.34 8.67
N THR A 36 -3.02 6.34 8.66
CA THR A 36 -4.08 6.24 7.64
C THR A 36 -5.09 7.38 7.78
N PHE A 37 -5.42 7.77 9.02
CA PHE A 37 -6.28 8.91 9.30
C PHE A 37 -5.60 10.22 8.95
N ASP A 38 -4.33 10.37 9.30
CA ASP A 38 -3.57 11.58 9.02
C ASP A 38 -3.40 11.80 7.50
N ALA A 39 -3.15 10.73 6.75
CA ALA A 39 -3.10 10.78 5.29
C ALA A 39 -4.46 11.18 4.68
N PHE A 40 -5.57 10.63 5.21
CA PHE A 40 -6.90 10.99 4.75
C PHE A 40 -7.28 12.43 5.12
N ASP A 41 -6.98 12.86 6.33
CA ASP A 41 -7.21 14.24 6.79
C ASP A 41 -6.44 15.26 5.92
N LYS A 42 -5.21 14.95 5.50
CA LYS A 42 -4.46 15.78 4.53
C LYS A 42 -5.22 15.95 3.20
N ILE A 43 -5.79 14.87 2.66
CA ILE A 43 -6.58 14.92 1.42
C ILE A 43 -7.80 15.80 1.61
N ILE A 44 -8.54 15.62 2.71
CA ILE A 44 -9.75 16.38 3.01
C ILE A 44 -9.44 17.87 3.18
N GLN A 45 -8.38 18.21 3.92
CA GLN A 45 -7.91 19.58 4.07
C GLN A 45 -7.54 20.19 2.71
N LYS A 46 -6.81 19.45 1.87
CA LYS A 46 -6.46 19.92 0.53
C LYS A 46 -7.71 20.12 -0.34
N ALA A 47 -8.68 19.21 -0.31
CA ALA A 47 -9.93 19.35 -1.06
C ALA A 47 -10.70 20.60 -0.61
N ILE A 48 -10.77 20.87 0.69
CA ILE A 48 -11.40 22.08 1.23
C ILE A 48 -10.64 23.34 0.78
N GLN A 49 -9.31 23.32 0.75
CA GLN A 49 -8.51 24.46 0.31
C GLN A 49 -8.63 24.72 -1.20
N GLU A 50 -8.59 23.66 -2.00
CA GLU A 50 -8.45 23.72 -3.46
C GLU A 50 -9.80 23.72 -4.20
N GLN A 51 -10.88 23.33 -3.51
CA GLN A 51 -12.25 23.29 -4.03
C GLN A 51 -12.37 22.55 -5.39
N PRO A 52 -11.99 21.26 -5.47
CA PRO A 52 -12.26 20.47 -6.67
C PRO A 52 -13.77 20.34 -6.90
N ASP A 53 -14.18 20.08 -8.14
CA ASP A 53 -15.59 19.96 -8.51
C ASP A 53 -16.27 18.74 -7.87
N PHE A 54 -15.51 17.69 -7.58
CA PHE A 54 -15.93 16.50 -6.84
C PHE A 54 -14.73 15.63 -6.44
N LEU A 55 -14.98 14.65 -5.57
CA LEU A 55 -14.04 13.58 -5.21
C LEU A 55 -14.54 12.22 -5.72
N LEU A 56 -13.60 11.36 -6.11
CA LEU A 56 -13.82 9.94 -6.41
C LEU A 56 -13.06 9.09 -5.40
N ILE A 57 -13.76 8.17 -4.72
CA ILE A 57 -13.17 7.17 -3.83
C ILE A 57 -13.51 5.77 -4.36
N VAL A 58 -12.52 5.07 -4.89
CA VAL A 58 -12.73 3.82 -5.66
C VAL A 58 -12.43 2.59 -4.81
N GLY A 59 -13.37 2.23 -3.93
CA GLY A 59 -13.33 1.02 -3.11
C GLY A 59 -12.35 1.05 -1.94
N ASP A 60 -12.52 0.05 -1.07
CA ASP A 60 -11.67 -0.24 0.09
C ASP A 60 -11.41 0.98 0.99
N ILE A 61 -12.48 1.70 1.34
CA ILE A 61 -12.47 2.77 2.35
C ILE A 61 -12.04 2.20 3.71
N TYR A 62 -12.57 1.02 4.04
CA TYR A 62 -12.32 0.33 5.30
C TYR A 62 -11.56 -0.97 5.07
N ASP A 63 -10.92 -1.47 6.12
CA ASP A 63 -10.32 -2.81 6.12
C ASP A 63 -11.31 -3.81 6.74
N GLY A 64 -11.87 -4.72 5.93
CA GLY A 64 -13.14 -5.41 6.17
C GLY A 64 -13.39 -5.93 7.59
N GLU A 65 -12.57 -6.88 8.07
CA GLU A 65 -12.74 -7.48 9.41
C GLU A 65 -12.52 -6.48 10.56
N ASN A 66 -11.88 -5.34 10.27
CA ASN A 66 -11.56 -4.26 11.20
C ASN A 66 -12.26 -2.95 10.82
N ARG A 67 -13.48 -3.00 10.27
CA ARG A 67 -14.31 -1.79 10.04
C ARG A 67 -14.71 -1.15 11.36
N SER A 68 -13.76 -0.46 12.01
CA SER A 68 -13.91 0.07 13.35
C SER A 68 -14.91 1.22 13.38
N LEU A 69 -15.58 1.41 14.52
CA LEU A 69 -16.47 2.55 14.71
C LEU A 69 -15.72 3.88 14.59
N GLN A 70 -14.44 3.89 14.96
CA GLN A 70 -13.57 5.06 14.80
C GLN A 70 -13.35 5.38 13.32
N ALA A 71 -13.03 4.38 12.50
CA ALA A 71 -12.83 4.56 11.06
C ALA A 71 -14.07 5.14 10.39
N GLN A 72 -15.23 4.57 10.71
CA GLN A 72 -16.50 5.01 10.17
C GLN A 72 -16.88 6.42 10.61
N ARG A 73 -16.66 6.74 11.90
CA ARG A 73 -16.91 8.07 12.43
C ARG A 73 -16.01 9.11 11.75
N LYS A 74 -14.72 8.82 11.63
CA LYS A 74 -13.75 9.71 10.97
C LYS A 74 -14.09 9.95 9.50
N PHE A 75 -14.47 8.89 8.77
CA PHE A 75 -14.91 9.03 7.40
C PHE A 75 -16.19 9.89 7.31
N GLN A 76 -17.18 9.62 8.15
CA GLN A 76 -18.43 10.37 8.18
C GLN A 76 -18.23 11.86 8.53
N ASP A 77 -17.41 12.16 9.54
CA ASP A 77 -17.04 13.54 9.91
C ASP A 77 -16.33 14.25 8.73
N ALA A 78 -15.48 13.55 7.98
CA ALA A 78 -14.85 14.10 6.78
C ALA A 78 -15.87 14.41 5.67
N MET A 79 -16.83 13.52 5.43
CA MET A 79 -17.90 13.75 4.47
C MET A 79 -18.78 14.93 4.88
N GLU A 80 -19.06 15.11 6.18
CA GLU A 80 -19.78 16.28 6.70
C GLU A 80 -19.01 17.59 6.48
N LYS A 81 -17.68 17.60 6.64
CA LYS A 81 -16.86 18.77 6.29
C LYS A 81 -16.96 19.09 4.81
N LEU A 82 -16.81 18.10 3.93
CA LEU A 82 -16.96 18.29 2.49
C LEU A 82 -18.37 18.78 2.11
N PHE A 83 -19.40 18.30 2.80
CA PHE A 83 -20.78 18.76 2.64
C PHE A 83 -20.92 20.25 2.94
N GLN A 84 -20.34 20.74 4.04
CA GLN A 84 -20.36 22.16 4.41
C GLN A 84 -19.66 23.05 3.36
N HIS A 85 -18.72 22.49 2.61
CA HIS A 85 -18.03 23.15 1.51
C HIS A 85 -18.67 22.90 0.13
N ASN A 86 -19.82 22.23 0.05
CA ASN A 86 -20.52 21.89 -1.19
C ASN A 86 -19.67 21.06 -2.17
N ILE A 87 -18.81 20.18 -1.65
CA ILE A 87 -17.97 19.29 -2.47
C ILE A 87 -18.66 17.92 -2.57
N PRO A 88 -19.14 17.51 -3.77
CA PRO A 88 -19.69 16.18 -4.02
C PRO A 88 -18.63 15.09 -3.87
N VAL A 89 -19.04 13.92 -3.39
CA VAL A 89 -18.17 12.74 -3.28
C VAL A 89 -18.88 11.54 -3.89
N ILE A 90 -18.26 10.89 -4.86
CA ILE A 90 -18.77 9.66 -5.46
C ILE A 90 -17.91 8.52 -4.92
N ILE A 91 -18.56 7.51 -4.34
CA ILE A 91 -17.87 6.37 -3.74
C ILE A 91 -18.36 5.05 -4.34
N SER A 92 -17.44 4.13 -4.56
CA SER A 92 -17.72 2.70 -4.71
C SER A 92 -17.11 1.93 -3.55
N TYR A 93 -17.67 0.76 -3.26
CA TYR A 93 -17.14 -0.18 -2.27
C TYR A 93 -16.38 -1.32 -2.97
N GLY A 94 -15.27 -1.73 -2.37
CA GLY A 94 -14.37 -2.78 -2.84
C GLY A 94 -14.58 -4.10 -2.11
N ASN A 95 -13.61 -5.01 -2.21
CA ASN A 95 -13.73 -6.32 -1.59
C ASN A 95 -13.69 -6.28 -0.06
N HIS A 96 -13.05 -5.28 0.56
CA HIS A 96 -12.97 -5.18 2.01
C HIS A 96 -14.25 -4.62 2.63
N ASP A 97 -14.94 -3.70 1.97
CA ASP A 97 -16.09 -2.95 2.52
C ASP A 97 -17.41 -3.16 1.75
N HIS A 98 -17.50 -4.30 1.06
CA HIS A 98 -18.63 -4.73 0.23
C HIS A 98 -20.03 -4.59 0.90
N LEU A 99 -21.06 -4.49 0.05
CA LEU A 99 -22.42 -4.11 0.43
C LEU A 99 -23.18 -5.17 1.24
N LYS A 100 -22.89 -6.47 1.11
CA LYS A 100 -23.58 -7.52 1.91
C LYS A 100 -22.98 -7.79 3.29
N GLY A 101 -21.90 -7.10 3.68
CA GLY A 101 -21.32 -7.35 4.98
C GLY A 101 -22.19 -6.85 6.14
N THR A 102 -22.05 -7.52 7.29
CA THR A 102 -22.91 -7.38 8.48
C THR A 102 -22.44 -6.28 9.45
N TRP A 103 -21.71 -5.30 8.96
CA TRP A 103 -21.14 -4.21 9.76
C TRP A 103 -22.15 -3.11 10.08
N THR A 104 -21.99 -2.48 11.25
CA THR A 104 -22.64 -1.20 11.57
C THR A 104 -22.31 -0.17 10.50
N ARG A 105 -23.28 0.68 10.12
CA ARG A 105 -23.11 1.75 9.15
C ARG A 105 -23.51 3.09 9.73
N PHE A 106 -22.72 4.11 9.43
CA PHE A 106 -23.06 5.49 9.69
C PHE A 106 -23.82 6.04 8.48
N SER A 107 -24.82 6.89 8.71
CA SER A 107 -25.47 7.63 7.62
C SER A 107 -24.51 8.67 7.06
N LEU A 108 -24.37 8.70 5.74
CA LEU A 108 -23.56 9.70 5.04
C LEU A 108 -24.42 10.92 4.64
N PRO A 109 -23.83 12.12 4.58
CA PRO A 109 -24.52 13.33 4.14
C PRO A 109 -24.88 13.28 2.65
N SER A 110 -25.81 14.14 2.21
CA SER A 110 -26.41 14.07 0.87
C SER A 110 -25.50 14.49 -0.27
N ASN A 111 -24.28 14.98 -0.01
CA ASN A 111 -23.24 15.16 -1.03
C ASN A 111 -22.54 13.86 -1.41
N VAL A 112 -22.75 12.77 -0.66
CA VAL A 112 -22.14 11.48 -0.94
C VAL A 112 -23.06 10.64 -1.82
N TYR A 113 -22.55 10.25 -2.98
CA TYR A 113 -23.20 9.38 -3.95
C TYR A 113 -22.59 7.99 -3.84
N GLU A 114 -23.29 7.09 -3.15
CA GLU A 114 -22.90 5.69 -3.01
C GLU A 114 -23.33 4.90 -4.25
N LEU A 115 -22.38 4.31 -4.98
CA LEU A 115 -22.69 3.46 -6.13
C LEU A 115 -23.28 2.11 -5.64
N PRO A 116 -24.36 1.60 -6.27
CA PRO A 116 -25.00 0.33 -5.90
C PRO A 116 -24.23 -0.88 -6.44
N ALA A 117 -24.75 -2.09 -6.19
CA ALA A 117 -24.11 -3.32 -6.65
C ALA A 117 -24.13 -3.46 -8.18
N GLU A 118 -25.17 -2.96 -8.83
CA GLU A 118 -25.30 -2.90 -10.27
C GLU A 118 -24.55 -1.69 -10.85
N THR A 119 -24.02 -1.83 -12.05
CA THR A 119 -23.41 -0.71 -12.76
C THR A 119 -24.44 0.38 -13.00
N SER A 120 -24.13 1.58 -12.52
CA SER A 120 -25.00 2.75 -12.57
C SER A 120 -24.22 4.00 -12.99
N VAL A 121 -24.91 5.13 -13.11
CA VAL A 121 -24.32 6.41 -13.49
C VAL A 121 -24.73 7.50 -12.52
N VAL A 122 -23.76 8.27 -12.06
CA VAL A 122 -23.97 9.57 -11.39
C VAL A 122 -23.75 10.66 -12.42
N GLN A 123 -24.72 11.56 -12.55
CA GLN A 123 -24.70 12.65 -13.50
C GLN A 123 -24.53 13.99 -12.77
N LEU A 124 -23.45 14.70 -13.07
CA LEU A 124 -23.18 16.04 -12.57
C LEU A 124 -23.17 17.06 -13.71
N LYS A 125 -23.54 18.29 -13.40
CA LYS A 125 -23.44 19.42 -14.33
C LYS A 125 -22.48 20.46 -13.78
N ILE A 126 -21.29 20.54 -14.38
CA ILE A 126 -20.19 21.38 -13.90
C ILE A 126 -19.95 22.46 -14.94
N ARG A 127 -20.15 23.74 -14.59
CA ARG A 127 -20.00 24.89 -15.52
C ARG A 127 -20.71 24.69 -16.88
N GLY A 128 -21.85 23.99 -16.88
CA GLY A 128 -22.63 23.69 -18.08
C GLY A 128 -22.24 22.39 -18.80
N GLN A 129 -21.09 21.81 -18.48
CA GLN A 129 -20.63 20.51 -18.98
C GLN A 129 -21.34 19.37 -18.26
N GLN A 130 -21.90 18.44 -19.02
CA GLN A 130 -22.44 17.20 -18.49
C GLN A 130 -21.28 16.24 -18.19
N VAL A 131 -21.25 15.69 -16.99
CA VAL A 131 -20.27 14.69 -16.56
C VAL A 131 -21.03 13.45 -16.10
N CYS A 132 -20.67 12.30 -16.68
CA CYS A 132 -21.27 11.00 -16.41
C CYS A 132 -20.20 10.10 -15.77
N ILE A 133 -20.40 9.75 -14.50
CA ILE A 133 -19.49 8.92 -13.72
C ILE A 133 -20.14 7.56 -13.55
N TYR A 134 -19.58 6.54 -14.19
CA TYR A 134 -20.10 5.18 -14.19
C TYR A 134 -19.37 4.32 -13.17
N GLY A 135 -20.07 3.42 -12.49
CA GLY A 135 -19.41 2.45 -11.63
C GLY A 135 -20.40 1.58 -10.87
N PHE A 136 -19.85 0.72 -10.04
CA PHE A 136 -20.56 -0.21 -9.19
C PHE A 136 -19.77 -0.44 -7.91
N SER A 137 -20.42 -1.05 -6.93
CA SER A 137 -19.84 -1.48 -5.67
C SER A 137 -19.88 -2.99 -5.57
N TYR A 138 -18.91 -3.58 -4.87
CA TYR A 138 -18.90 -5.01 -4.62
C TYR A 138 -20.11 -5.40 -3.77
N SER A 139 -20.92 -6.34 -4.27
CA SER A 139 -21.99 -6.94 -3.48
C SER A 139 -21.40 -7.84 -2.38
N GLU A 140 -20.42 -8.66 -2.75
CA GLU A 140 -19.75 -9.65 -1.92
C GLU A 140 -18.24 -9.46 -1.96
N ARG A 141 -17.54 -9.98 -0.93
CA ARG A 141 -16.08 -9.90 -0.80
C ARG A 141 -15.34 -10.44 -2.03
N HIS A 142 -15.81 -11.55 -2.60
CA HIS A 142 -15.12 -12.24 -3.69
C HIS A 142 -15.89 -12.14 -5.00
N LEU A 143 -15.66 -11.07 -5.75
CA LEU A 143 -16.21 -10.91 -7.09
C LEU A 143 -15.19 -11.39 -8.13
N LYS A 144 -15.28 -12.63 -8.58
CA LYS A 144 -14.35 -13.22 -9.57
C LYS A 144 -14.77 -13.01 -11.02
N GLU A 145 -16.01 -12.59 -11.24
CA GLU A 145 -16.59 -12.39 -12.56
C GLU A 145 -16.23 -11.00 -13.10
N SER A 146 -16.08 -10.91 -14.42
CA SER A 146 -15.87 -9.62 -15.08
C SER A 146 -17.16 -8.81 -15.09
N VAL A 147 -17.04 -7.54 -14.71
CA VAL A 147 -18.15 -6.58 -14.64
C VAL A 147 -18.10 -5.54 -15.76
N ILE A 148 -16.97 -5.43 -16.46
CA ILE A 148 -16.76 -4.39 -17.48
C ILE A 148 -17.79 -4.47 -18.61
N ASP A 149 -18.32 -5.65 -18.90
CA ASP A 149 -19.34 -5.85 -19.92
C ASP A 149 -20.66 -5.15 -19.58
N THR A 150 -20.93 -4.89 -18.30
CA THR A 150 -22.11 -4.16 -17.84
C THR A 150 -21.97 -2.64 -17.99
N PHE A 151 -20.76 -2.12 -18.17
CA PHE A 151 -20.54 -0.69 -18.41
C PHE A 151 -20.99 -0.31 -19.83
N PRO A 152 -21.80 0.76 -19.99
CA PRO A 152 -22.25 1.18 -21.30
C PRO A 152 -21.10 1.80 -22.11
N ILE A 153 -21.13 1.64 -23.43
CA ILE A 153 -20.24 2.40 -24.33
C ILE A 153 -20.74 3.85 -24.35
N ALA A 154 -19.85 4.82 -24.15
CA ALA A 154 -20.19 6.24 -24.23
C ALA A 154 -20.63 6.60 -25.66
N GLN A 155 -21.81 7.23 -25.76
CA GLN A 155 -22.39 7.67 -27.04
C GLN A 155 -22.50 9.20 -27.16
N ASP A 156 -22.53 9.92 -26.04
CA ASP A 156 -22.69 11.37 -26.04
C ASP A 156 -21.32 12.05 -26.16
N SER A 157 -20.99 12.50 -27.37
CA SER A 157 -19.75 13.22 -27.64
C SER A 157 -19.67 14.60 -26.98
N HIS A 158 -20.75 15.09 -26.37
CA HIS A 158 -20.80 16.39 -25.69
C HIS A 158 -20.68 16.25 -24.17
N ALA A 159 -20.73 15.03 -23.63
CA ALA A 159 -20.50 14.75 -22.22
C ALA A 159 -19.05 14.32 -21.96
N ILE A 160 -18.61 14.48 -20.70
CA ILE A 160 -17.40 13.84 -20.19
C ILE A 160 -17.84 12.53 -19.52
N HIS A 161 -17.13 11.45 -19.81
CA HIS A 161 -17.42 10.10 -19.34
C HIS A 161 -16.25 9.59 -18.51
N ILE A 162 -16.49 9.21 -17.26
CA ILE A 162 -15.51 8.70 -16.31
C ILE A 162 -15.99 7.33 -15.82
N GLY A 163 -15.12 6.33 -15.84
CA GLY A 163 -15.41 5.03 -15.23
C GLY A 163 -14.72 4.87 -13.87
N MET A 164 -15.42 4.35 -12.88
CA MET A 164 -14.91 3.92 -11.58
C MET A 164 -14.95 2.40 -11.51
N LEU A 165 -13.80 1.76 -11.30
CA LEU A 165 -13.70 0.31 -11.23
C LEU A 165 -12.66 -0.11 -10.19
N HIS A 166 -13.11 -0.76 -9.12
CA HIS A 166 -12.23 -1.43 -8.18
C HIS A 166 -12.03 -2.87 -8.68
N GLY A 167 -10.81 -3.29 -9.01
CA GLY A 167 -10.57 -4.60 -9.64
C GLY A 167 -9.16 -4.77 -10.17
N SER A 168 -8.90 -5.90 -10.83
CA SER A 168 -7.56 -6.29 -11.30
C SER A 168 -7.50 -6.41 -12.82
N GLU A 169 -6.35 -6.06 -13.40
CA GLU A 169 -6.08 -6.32 -14.82
C GLU A 169 -5.87 -7.85 -15.00
N ALA A 170 -6.55 -8.46 -15.97
CA ALA A 170 -6.67 -9.91 -16.10
C ALA A 170 -5.34 -10.64 -16.37
N SER A 171 -4.32 -9.95 -16.90
CA SER A 171 -2.98 -10.49 -17.11
C SER A 171 -2.05 -10.36 -15.89
N ASP A 172 -2.47 -9.63 -14.86
CA ASP A 172 -1.72 -9.50 -13.63
C ASP A 172 -1.92 -10.75 -12.74
N THR A 173 -0.84 -11.52 -12.59
CA THR A 173 -0.80 -12.72 -11.74
C THR A 173 -0.26 -12.46 -10.34
N SER A 174 0.12 -11.22 -10.04
CA SER A 174 0.73 -10.86 -8.76
C SER A 174 -0.28 -10.65 -7.63
N HIS A 175 -1.56 -10.48 -7.98
CA HIS A 175 -2.67 -10.21 -7.07
C HIS A 175 -3.85 -11.17 -7.31
N ALA A 176 -4.77 -11.24 -6.35
CA ALA A 176 -6.01 -11.96 -6.55
C ALA A 176 -6.84 -11.29 -7.65
N LEU A 177 -7.38 -12.09 -8.58
CA LEU A 177 -8.22 -11.59 -9.66
C LEU A 177 -9.63 -11.32 -9.13
N TYR A 178 -9.93 -10.04 -8.89
CA TYR A 178 -11.27 -9.56 -8.60
C TYR A 178 -11.76 -8.58 -9.66
N ALA A 179 -13.04 -8.67 -10.01
CA ALA A 179 -13.67 -7.90 -11.08
C ALA A 179 -12.76 -7.79 -12.32
N PRO A 180 -12.20 -8.90 -12.83
CA PRO A 180 -11.11 -8.86 -13.80
C PRO A 180 -11.52 -8.14 -15.08
N PHE A 181 -10.62 -7.33 -15.62
CA PHE A 181 -10.82 -6.62 -16.88
C PHE A 181 -9.52 -6.62 -17.70
N THR A 182 -9.63 -6.41 -18.99
CA THR A 182 -8.48 -6.09 -19.84
C THR A 182 -8.43 -4.61 -20.14
N LYS A 183 -7.23 -4.06 -20.35
CA LYS A 183 -7.06 -2.67 -20.80
C LYS A 183 -7.89 -2.37 -22.06
N GLN A 184 -7.97 -3.32 -23.00
CA GLN A 184 -8.70 -3.16 -24.25
C GLN A 184 -10.22 -2.99 -24.00
N GLN A 185 -10.81 -3.79 -23.10
CA GLN A 185 -12.22 -3.65 -22.73
C GLN A 185 -12.55 -2.28 -22.12
N LEU A 186 -11.62 -1.69 -21.35
CA LEU A 186 -11.79 -0.32 -20.82
C LEU A 186 -11.78 0.73 -21.95
N LEU A 187 -10.87 0.59 -22.91
CA LEU A 187 -10.74 1.50 -24.05
C LEU A 187 -11.97 1.46 -24.97
N GLU A 188 -12.56 0.27 -25.17
CA GLU A 188 -13.76 0.09 -26.00
C GLU A 188 -15.00 0.80 -25.46
N LYS A 189 -15.01 1.24 -24.19
CA LYS A 189 -16.11 2.03 -23.63
C LYS A 189 -16.09 3.49 -24.05
N ASN A 190 -15.02 3.98 -24.69
CA ASN A 190 -14.86 5.38 -25.11
C ASN A 190 -14.99 6.38 -23.95
N TYR A 191 -14.49 6.03 -22.76
CA TYR A 191 -14.46 6.94 -21.62
C TYR A 191 -13.21 7.82 -21.67
N HIS A 192 -13.32 9.02 -21.11
CA HIS A 192 -12.25 10.01 -21.09
C HIS A 192 -11.24 9.74 -19.96
N TYR A 193 -11.66 9.02 -18.92
CA TYR A 193 -10.83 8.66 -17.77
C TYR A 193 -11.34 7.38 -17.11
N TRP A 194 -10.42 6.52 -16.67
CA TRP A 194 -10.71 5.39 -15.79
C TRP A 194 -10.03 5.56 -14.44
N ALA A 195 -10.86 5.73 -13.41
CA ALA A 195 -10.50 5.77 -12.01
C ALA A 195 -10.52 4.34 -11.45
N LEU A 196 -9.35 3.74 -11.25
CA LEU A 196 -9.22 2.38 -10.73
C LEU A 196 -8.89 2.35 -9.23
N GLY A 197 -9.24 1.25 -8.56
CA GLY A 197 -8.79 0.91 -7.20
C GLY A 197 -8.50 -0.58 -7.09
N HIS A 198 -8.03 -1.06 -5.93
CA HIS A 198 -7.64 -2.44 -5.58
C HIS A 198 -6.12 -2.64 -5.52
N ILE A 199 -5.37 -2.04 -6.45
CA ILE A 199 -3.93 -2.18 -6.55
C ILE A 199 -3.24 -1.06 -5.77
N HIS A 200 -2.64 -1.37 -4.62
CA HIS A 200 -1.99 -0.40 -3.74
C HIS A 200 -0.73 0.29 -4.34
N LYS A 201 -0.21 -0.25 -5.45
CA LYS A 201 0.89 0.37 -6.18
C LYS A 201 0.31 1.33 -7.22
N ARG A 202 0.69 2.60 -7.13
CA ARG A 202 0.37 3.64 -8.11
C ARG A 202 0.86 3.23 -9.51
N GLN A 203 -0.04 3.22 -10.48
CA GLN A 203 0.24 2.77 -11.84
C GLN A 203 -0.63 3.51 -12.87
N LEU A 204 -0.03 3.83 -14.02
CA LEU A 204 -0.72 4.35 -15.20
C LEU A 204 -0.73 3.24 -16.26
N LEU A 205 -1.89 2.61 -16.47
CA LEU A 205 -2.03 1.52 -17.46
C LEU A 205 -2.13 2.04 -18.90
N HIS A 206 -2.54 3.28 -19.06
CA HIS A 206 -2.68 3.97 -20.34
C HIS A 206 -2.63 5.48 -20.15
N GLU A 207 -2.03 6.21 -21.10
CA GLU A 207 -1.85 7.66 -21.00
C GLU A 207 -3.02 8.46 -21.59
N ASN A 208 -3.61 8.03 -22.70
CA ASN A 208 -4.67 8.80 -23.37
C ASN A 208 -5.69 7.92 -24.11
N PRO A 209 -6.90 7.68 -23.54
CA PRO A 209 -7.39 8.24 -22.28
C PRO A 209 -6.68 7.63 -21.07
N PRO A 210 -6.49 8.36 -19.97
CA PRO A 210 -5.81 7.82 -18.79
C PRO A 210 -6.59 6.67 -18.15
N ILE A 211 -5.86 5.61 -17.78
CA ILE A 211 -6.36 4.49 -16.97
C ILE A 211 -5.43 4.38 -15.75
N VAL A 212 -5.93 4.74 -14.57
CA VAL A 212 -5.09 5.08 -13.43
C VAL A 212 -5.46 4.24 -12.21
N TYR A 213 -4.47 3.54 -11.63
CA TYR A 213 -4.50 3.15 -10.22
C TYR A 213 -3.78 4.22 -9.39
N PRO A 214 -4.45 4.92 -8.47
CA PRO A 214 -3.80 5.91 -7.61
C PRO A 214 -2.88 5.23 -6.58
N GLY A 215 -3.12 3.95 -6.30
CA GLY A 215 -2.56 3.25 -5.15
C GLY A 215 -3.33 3.57 -3.87
N ASN A 216 -2.81 3.10 -2.75
CA ASN A 216 -3.29 3.51 -1.44
C ASN A 216 -2.72 4.89 -1.04
N ILE A 217 -3.37 5.53 -0.06
CA ILE A 217 -3.00 6.87 0.45
C ILE A 217 -1.94 6.81 1.57
N GLN A 218 -1.79 5.65 2.19
CA GLN A 218 -0.82 5.39 3.25
C GLN A 218 -0.44 3.90 3.18
N SER A 219 0.86 3.63 3.25
CA SER A 219 1.36 2.25 3.24
C SER A 219 0.89 1.51 4.48
N ARG A 220 0.48 0.25 4.31
CA ARG A 220 -0.02 -0.63 5.38
C ARG A 220 1.07 -1.54 5.96
N HIS A 221 2.17 -1.74 5.21
CA HIS A 221 3.29 -2.58 5.62
C HIS A 221 4.56 -2.29 4.80
N ARG A 222 5.70 -2.82 5.27
CA ARG A 222 7.04 -2.61 4.68
C ARG A 222 7.21 -2.94 3.19
N LYS A 223 6.37 -3.82 2.61
CA LYS A 223 6.43 -4.14 1.17
C LYS A 223 5.83 -3.04 0.29
N GLU A 224 5.13 -2.07 0.88
CA GLU A 224 4.55 -0.91 0.19
C GLU A 224 5.48 0.30 0.37
N GLN A 225 6.66 0.22 -0.21
CA GLN A 225 7.65 1.29 -0.09
C GLN A 225 7.30 2.52 -0.92
N GLY A 226 7.89 3.65 -0.53
CA GLY A 226 7.78 4.93 -1.24
C GLY A 226 6.51 5.71 -0.90
N ILE A 227 6.42 6.90 -1.49
CA ILE A 227 5.31 7.83 -1.22
C ILE A 227 4.00 7.29 -1.76
N LYS A 228 2.97 7.46 -0.93
CA LYS A 228 1.55 7.16 -1.18
C LYS A 228 0.75 8.44 -1.29
N GLY A 229 -0.42 8.37 -1.92
CA GLY A 229 -1.10 9.57 -2.37
C GLY A 229 -2.41 9.35 -3.09
N CYS A 230 -2.92 10.43 -3.65
CA CYS A 230 -4.05 10.46 -4.59
C CYS A 230 -3.69 11.33 -5.80
N TYR A 231 -4.58 11.42 -6.78
CA TYR A 231 -4.42 12.33 -7.91
C TYR A 231 -5.39 13.50 -7.83
N ASP A 232 -4.91 14.69 -8.16
CA ASP A 232 -5.67 15.84 -8.60
C ASP A 232 -5.71 15.79 -10.13
N VAL A 233 -6.91 15.72 -10.69
CA VAL A 233 -7.13 15.44 -12.10
C VAL A 233 -7.85 16.62 -12.72
N THR A 234 -7.22 17.25 -13.72
CA THR A 234 -7.88 18.22 -14.59
C THR A 234 -8.23 17.53 -15.91
N LEU A 235 -9.50 17.48 -16.26
CA LEU A 235 -10.01 16.72 -17.39
C LEU A 235 -10.88 17.60 -18.30
N SER A 236 -10.65 17.49 -19.61
CA SER A 236 -11.54 17.97 -20.66
C SER A 236 -11.90 16.81 -21.59
N GLN A 237 -12.62 17.08 -22.67
CA GLN A 237 -12.93 16.04 -23.66
C GLN A 237 -11.71 15.58 -24.47
N THR A 238 -10.62 16.37 -24.49
CA THR A 238 -9.47 16.11 -25.37
C THR A 238 -8.15 16.03 -24.64
N ALA A 239 -8.10 16.43 -23.38
CA ALA A 239 -6.87 16.49 -22.59
C ALA A 239 -7.15 16.11 -21.13
N CYS A 240 -6.16 15.50 -20.50
CA CYS A 240 -6.18 15.18 -19.09
C CYS A 240 -4.80 15.45 -18.49
N GLU A 241 -4.76 16.16 -17.37
CA GLU A 241 -3.58 16.42 -16.56
C GLU A 241 -3.73 15.70 -15.22
N LEU A 242 -2.64 15.06 -14.78
CA LEU A 242 -2.60 14.26 -13.57
C LEU A 242 -1.52 14.80 -12.63
N ASP A 243 -1.94 15.45 -11.56
CA ASP A 243 -1.06 15.96 -10.52
C ASP A 243 -1.13 15.05 -9.29
N PHE A 244 -0.01 14.43 -8.93
CA PHE A 244 0.01 13.55 -7.76
C PHE A 244 0.11 14.33 -6.46
N ILE A 245 -0.81 14.06 -5.54
CA ILE A 245 -0.83 14.62 -4.19
C ILE A 245 -0.20 13.60 -3.23
N PRO A 246 1.01 13.84 -2.70
CA PRO A 246 1.61 12.98 -1.70
C PRO A 246 0.87 13.13 -0.35
N THR A 247 0.49 12.01 0.27
CA THR A 247 -0.33 12.01 1.50
C THR A 247 0.27 11.21 2.63
N SER A 248 1.29 10.37 2.38
CA SER A 248 1.96 9.57 3.41
C SER A 248 2.21 10.37 4.68
N ALA A 249 1.65 9.91 5.79
CA ALA A 249 2.07 10.37 7.10
C ALA A 249 3.39 9.71 7.50
N ILE A 250 3.58 8.45 7.11
CA ILE A 250 4.82 7.69 7.31
C ILE A 250 5.19 6.98 6.01
N VAL A 251 6.46 7.07 5.60
CA VAL A 251 6.98 6.40 4.42
C VAL A 251 7.79 5.17 4.83
N TYR A 252 7.54 4.02 4.18
CA TYR A 252 8.44 2.86 4.31
C TYR A 252 9.55 2.96 3.27
N THR A 253 10.80 2.96 3.70
CA THR A 253 11.96 3.01 2.81
C THR A 253 13.07 2.05 3.26
N THR A 254 14.03 1.84 2.36
CA THR A 254 15.27 1.15 2.66
C THR A 254 16.42 2.13 2.47
N ILE A 255 17.38 2.13 3.40
CA ILE A 255 18.56 2.97 3.33
C ILE A 255 19.75 2.04 3.15
N GLU A 256 20.58 2.33 2.15
CA GLU A 256 21.84 1.63 1.94
C GLU A 256 22.97 2.46 2.55
N VAL A 257 23.82 1.81 3.35
CA VAL A 257 24.96 2.44 4.02
C VAL A 257 26.23 1.77 3.54
N ASP A 258 27.11 2.55 2.89
CA ASP A 258 28.42 2.08 2.47
C ASP A 258 29.36 1.99 3.66
N CYS A 259 29.83 0.78 3.95
CA CYS A 259 30.68 0.46 5.08
C CYS A 259 32.17 0.32 4.72
N THR A 260 32.58 0.76 3.52
CA THR A 260 33.97 0.69 3.08
C THR A 260 34.91 1.44 4.05
N ASN A 261 36.03 0.82 4.45
CA ASN A 261 37.06 1.41 5.31
C ASN A 261 36.52 1.90 6.68
N ILE A 262 35.59 1.16 7.30
CA ILE A 262 35.19 1.44 8.69
C ILE A 262 36.09 0.64 9.62
N VAL A 263 36.77 1.34 10.52
CA VAL A 263 37.65 0.71 11.51
C VAL A 263 37.09 0.87 12.92
N HIS A 264 36.34 1.93 13.17
CA HIS A 264 35.87 2.28 14.50
C HIS A 264 34.36 2.38 14.59
N ALA A 265 33.83 2.02 15.75
CA ALA A 265 32.40 1.98 16.02
C ALA A 265 31.69 3.32 15.73
N ASN A 266 32.31 4.44 16.11
CA ASN A 266 31.79 5.77 15.89
C ASN A 266 31.71 6.16 14.41
N GLU A 267 32.52 5.55 13.54
CA GLU A 267 32.45 5.79 12.10
C GLU A 267 31.21 5.13 11.50
N LEU A 268 30.88 3.91 11.93
CA LEU A 268 29.66 3.21 11.52
C LEU A 268 28.41 3.96 11.98
N LEU A 269 28.35 4.32 13.27
CA LEU A 269 27.20 5.09 13.82
C LEU A 269 26.99 6.37 13.02
N LYS A 270 28.06 7.14 12.83
CA LYS A 270 28.00 8.40 12.09
C LYS A 270 27.49 8.20 10.65
N ARG A 271 27.93 7.17 9.94
CA ARG A 271 27.42 6.90 8.58
C ARG A 271 25.96 6.50 8.55
N CYS A 272 25.51 5.71 9.52
CA CYS A 272 24.10 5.37 9.68
C CYS A 272 23.25 6.62 9.96
N GLU A 273 23.65 7.45 10.92
CA GLU A 273 22.97 8.71 11.28
C GLU A 273 22.91 9.68 10.09
N GLU A 274 24.01 9.86 9.36
CA GLU A 274 24.05 10.70 8.16
C GLU A 274 23.09 10.18 7.08
N ALA A 275 23.06 8.86 6.84
CA ALA A 275 22.16 8.25 5.88
C ALA A 275 20.69 8.35 6.30
N ILE A 276 20.38 8.21 7.59
CA ILE A 276 19.04 8.41 8.15
C ILE A 276 18.61 9.88 8.01
N ALA A 277 19.50 10.84 8.31
CA ALA A 277 19.22 12.26 8.16
C ALA A 277 18.93 12.66 6.69
N VAL A 278 19.65 12.08 5.72
CA VAL A 278 19.36 12.26 4.29
C VAL A 278 17.99 11.70 3.93
N ASN A 279 17.64 10.50 4.43
CA ASN A 279 16.33 9.90 4.20
C ASN A 279 15.20 10.76 4.82
N ARG A 280 15.36 11.21 6.06
CA ARG A 280 14.44 12.11 6.76
C ARG A 280 14.15 13.37 5.95
N THR A 281 15.19 13.99 5.41
CA THR A 281 15.06 15.21 4.58
C THR A 281 14.29 14.94 3.29
N SER A 282 14.47 13.75 2.71
CA SER A 282 13.85 13.37 1.43
C SER A 282 12.40 12.92 1.57
N TRP A 283 12.05 12.23 2.65
CA TRP A 283 10.78 11.52 2.79
C TRP A 283 9.92 11.98 3.97
N GLY A 284 10.46 12.78 4.90
CA GLY A 284 9.79 13.13 6.14
C GLY A 284 9.81 11.97 7.14
N ALA A 285 8.69 11.78 7.86
CA ALA A 285 8.59 10.69 8.83
C ALA A 285 8.60 9.33 8.13
N ALA A 286 9.40 8.39 8.65
CA ALA A 286 9.67 7.14 7.96
C ALA A 286 9.89 5.95 8.90
N VAL A 287 9.58 4.76 8.40
CA VAL A 287 10.03 3.48 8.95
C VAL A 287 11.04 2.91 7.98
N VAL A 288 12.27 2.71 8.44
CA VAL A 288 13.41 2.38 7.57
C VAL A 288 14.04 1.04 7.89
N GLU A 289 14.50 0.35 6.86
CA GLU A 289 15.40 -0.80 6.97
C GLU A 289 16.79 -0.40 6.49
N LEU A 290 17.81 -0.54 7.35
CA LEU A 290 19.20 -0.26 7.00
C LEU A 290 19.85 -1.49 6.36
N TYR A 291 20.49 -1.30 5.21
CA TYR A 291 21.28 -2.31 4.53
C TYR A 291 22.74 -1.86 4.48
N LEU A 292 23.57 -2.49 5.31
CA LEU A 292 25.01 -2.24 5.34
C LEU A 292 25.67 -2.98 4.19
N LYS A 293 26.33 -2.24 3.29
CA LYS A 293 27.00 -2.74 2.08
C LYS A 293 28.51 -2.56 2.18
N ASN A 294 29.25 -3.31 1.35
CA ASN A 294 30.71 -3.21 1.23
C ASN A 294 31.43 -3.39 2.58
N ILE A 295 30.98 -4.36 3.37
CA ILE A 295 31.57 -4.69 4.67
C ILE A 295 32.87 -5.46 4.40
N ASP A 296 34.00 -4.88 4.78
CA ASP A 296 35.30 -5.54 4.78
C ASP A 296 35.55 -6.29 6.10
N GLU A 297 36.64 -7.06 6.17
CA GLU A 297 37.00 -7.87 7.35
C GLU A 297 37.13 -7.02 8.63
N GLN A 298 37.64 -5.79 8.51
CA GLN A 298 37.78 -4.86 9.64
C GLN A 298 36.43 -4.39 10.16
N THR A 299 35.51 -4.07 9.25
CA THR A 299 34.15 -3.68 9.58
C THR A 299 33.38 -4.86 10.18
N GLU A 300 33.55 -6.07 9.62
CA GLU A 300 32.90 -7.27 10.12
C GLU A 300 33.33 -7.58 11.56
N ALA A 301 34.60 -7.35 11.91
CA ALA A 301 35.12 -7.51 13.26
C ALA A 301 34.39 -6.64 14.31
N LEU A 302 33.78 -5.51 13.91
CA LEU A 302 32.96 -4.69 14.82
C LEU A 302 31.70 -5.41 15.34
N PHE A 303 31.26 -6.46 14.64
CA PHE A 303 30.07 -7.24 15.00
C PHE A 303 30.41 -8.53 15.76
N GLU A 304 31.69 -8.85 15.99
CA GLU A 304 32.11 -10.04 16.75
C GLU A 304 31.79 -9.91 18.25
N HIS A 305 31.84 -8.69 18.77
CA HIS A 305 31.67 -8.40 20.21
C HIS A 305 30.39 -7.63 20.53
N ALA A 306 29.63 -7.22 19.51
CA ALA A 306 28.34 -6.55 19.65
C ALA A 306 27.37 -7.07 18.60
N THR A 307 26.20 -7.54 19.04
CA THR A 307 25.19 -8.09 18.13
C THR A 307 24.59 -6.99 17.25
N VAL A 308 24.04 -7.38 16.09
CA VAL A 308 23.27 -6.49 15.21
C VAL A 308 22.16 -5.76 15.97
N ASP A 309 21.51 -6.44 16.92
CA ASP A 309 20.47 -5.83 17.75
C ASP A 309 21.03 -4.76 18.70
N THR A 310 22.22 -4.96 19.26
CA THR A 310 22.89 -3.96 20.11
C THR A 310 23.19 -2.68 19.32
N TRP A 311 23.67 -2.84 18.09
CA TRP A 311 23.89 -1.71 17.17
C TRP A 311 22.58 -1.01 16.79
N LEU A 312 21.55 -1.80 16.48
CA LEU A 312 20.24 -1.28 16.11
C LEU A 312 19.63 -0.45 17.25
N ASP A 313 19.74 -0.91 18.50
CA ASP A 313 19.26 -0.18 19.67
C ASP A 313 20.07 1.10 19.90
N THR A 314 21.40 1.04 19.74
CA THR A 314 22.26 2.25 19.80
C THR A 314 21.86 3.30 18.76
N ILE A 315 21.57 2.88 17.52
CA ILE A 315 21.10 3.78 16.46
C ILE A 315 19.72 4.35 16.79
N ARG A 316 18.80 3.54 17.33
CA ARG A 316 17.47 4.01 17.74
C ARG A 316 17.53 5.03 18.87
N GLU A 317 18.41 4.82 19.85
CA GLU A 317 18.67 5.78 20.93
C GLU A 317 19.22 7.09 20.38
N ALA A 318 20.12 7.04 19.39
CA ALA A 318 20.67 8.23 18.73
C ALA A 318 19.60 9.03 17.94
N GLU A 319 18.61 8.34 17.38
CA GLU A 319 17.50 8.96 16.63
C GLU A 319 16.31 9.38 17.50
N GLU A 320 16.31 9.05 18.80
CA GLU A 320 15.21 9.38 19.71
C GLU A 320 15.05 10.91 19.87
N GLY A 321 13.81 11.38 19.70
CA GLY A 321 13.47 12.80 19.83
C GLY A 321 13.82 13.67 18.62
N ILE A 322 14.35 13.10 17.53
CA ILE A 322 14.63 13.85 16.29
C ILE A 322 13.44 13.79 15.33
N GLU A 323 12.92 14.96 14.97
CA GLU A 323 11.77 15.12 14.07
C GLU A 323 12.18 15.58 12.66
N PRO A 324 11.48 15.13 11.58
CA PRO A 324 10.44 14.09 11.58
C PRO A 324 10.94 12.70 12.00
N MET A 325 10.12 11.96 12.73
CA MET A 325 10.43 10.61 13.23
C MET A 325 10.98 9.68 12.14
N CYS A 326 12.14 9.06 12.39
CA CYS A 326 12.69 7.99 11.55
C CYS A 326 12.95 6.74 12.38
N TRP A 327 12.02 5.80 12.36
CA TRP A 327 12.16 4.55 13.09
C TRP A 327 12.96 3.52 12.30
N VAL A 328 14.12 3.13 12.81
CA VAL A 328 14.91 2.04 12.23
C VAL A 328 14.32 0.70 12.65
N GLN A 329 13.61 0.06 11.73
CA GLN A 329 12.92 -1.21 11.99
C GLN A 329 13.89 -2.39 12.05
N LYS A 330 14.87 -2.41 11.15
CA LYS A 330 15.81 -3.51 11.02
C LYS A 330 17.14 -2.99 10.47
N MET A 331 18.23 -3.65 10.87
CA MET A 331 19.53 -3.55 10.22
C MET A 331 19.91 -4.89 9.61
N VAL A 332 20.40 -4.88 8.38
CA VAL A 332 20.80 -6.06 7.61
C VAL A 332 22.22 -5.87 7.12
N LEU A 333 23.11 -6.80 7.46
CA LEU A 333 24.45 -6.86 6.91
C LEU A 333 24.37 -7.57 5.56
N GLN A 334 24.57 -6.85 4.46
CA GLN A 334 24.66 -7.48 3.15
C GLN A 334 26.07 -8.03 2.97
N LYS A 335 26.23 -9.29 3.38
CA LYS A 335 27.39 -10.07 2.98
C LYS A 335 27.34 -10.27 1.47
N PRO A 336 28.47 -10.19 0.75
CA PRO A 336 28.51 -10.68 -0.62
C PRO A 336 27.94 -12.10 -0.61
N SER A 337 27.00 -12.40 -1.49
CA SER A 337 26.46 -13.75 -1.63
C SER A 337 27.65 -14.69 -1.78
N ILE A 338 27.92 -15.49 -0.75
CA ILE A 338 28.87 -16.57 -0.86
C ILE A 338 28.20 -17.57 -1.80
N HIS A 339 28.45 -17.44 -3.11
CA HIS A 339 28.34 -18.56 -4.05
C HIS A 339 29.45 -19.59 -3.78
N GLY A 340 29.73 -19.84 -2.51
CA GLY A 340 30.64 -20.88 -2.05
C GLY A 340 29.85 -22.18 -1.91
N GLU A 341 30.50 -23.28 -2.26
CA GLU A 341 30.00 -24.62 -2.04
C GLU A 341 29.55 -24.74 -0.57
N TYR A 342 28.25 -24.92 -0.37
CA TYR A 342 27.69 -25.30 0.93
C TYR A 342 28.49 -26.47 1.50
N SER A 343 28.67 -26.51 2.83
CA SER A 343 29.22 -27.71 3.47
C SER A 343 28.36 -28.94 3.10
N ALA A 344 28.94 -30.14 3.05
CA ALA A 344 28.19 -31.35 2.68
C ALA A 344 26.95 -31.58 3.57
N ALA A 345 27.01 -31.15 4.84
CA ALA A 345 25.88 -31.17 5.77
C ALA A 345 24.80 -30.15 5.39
N THR A 346 25.19 -28.91 5.09
CA THR A 346 24.28 -27.85 4.61
C THR A 346 23.62 -28.26 3.29
N GLN A 347 24.38 -28.80 2.33
CA GLN A 347 23.89 -29.32 1.06
C GLN A 347 22.84 -30.42 1.26
N SER A 348 23.07 -31.34 2.19
CA SER A 348 22.14 -32.43 2.48
C SER A 348 20.80 -31.94 3.01
N VAL A 349 20.81 -30.93 3.89
CA VAL A 349 19.58 -30.32 4.43
C VAL A 349 18.87 -29.48 3.36
N VAL A 350 19.61 -28.69 2.60
CA VAL A 350 19.10 -27.88 1.49
C VAL A 350 18.42 -28.77 0.44
N SER A 351 19.05 -29.87 0.02
CA SER A 351 18.47 -30.81 -0.94
C SER A 351 17.24 -31.55 -0.40
N LEU A 352 17.16 -31.80 0.91
CA LEU A 352 15.96 -32.38 1.53
C LEU A 352 14.79 -31.39 1.49
N MET A 353 15.05 -30.12 1.79
CA MET A 353 14.03 -29.05 1.75
C MET A 353 13.51 -28.78 0.33
N GLU A 354 14.36 -28.92 -0.69
CA GLU A 354 13.95 -28.77 -2.10
C GLU A 354 13.02 -29.91 -2.57
N GLN A 355 13.01 -31.04 -1.88
CA GLN A 355 12.14 -32.18 -2.18
C GLN A 355 10.78 -32.10 -1.48
N TRP A 356 10.60 -31.14 -0.57
CA TRP A 356 9.35 -30.98 0.18
C TRP A 356 8.22 -30.45 -0.69
N ASP A 357 7.05 -31.04 -0.52
CA ASP A 357 5.83 -30.58 -1.16
C ASP A 357 5.06 -29.58 -0.26
N SER A 358 3.92 -29.10 -0.77
CA SER A 358 3.10 -28.13 -0.04
C SER A 358 2.53 -28.66 1.29
N ASN A 359 2.41 -29.97 1.48
CA ASN A 359 1.93 -30.58 2.71
C ASN A 359 3.03 -30.68 3.75
N ASP A 360 4.26 -31.00 3.34
CA ASP A 360 5.43 -31.01 4.23
C ASP A 360 5.65 -29.62 4.86
N TRP A 361 5.58 -28.56 4.04
CA TRP A 361 5.66 -27.18 4.54
C TRP A 361 4.51 -26.80 5.47
N LYS A 362 3.29 -27.29 5.20
CA LYS A 362 2.13 -27.08 6.08
C LYS A 362 2.27 -27.80 7.42
N ASP A 363 2.89 -28.98 7.45
CA ASP A 363 3.11 -29.73 8.68
C ASP A 363 4.13 -29.03 9.58
N ILE A 364 5.20 -28.46 9.00
CA ILE A 364 6.21 -27.70 9.75
C ILE A 364 5.65 -26.40 10.31
N LEU A 365 4.82 -25.72 9.52
CA LEU A 365 4.19 -24.45 9.92
C LEU A 365 2.90 -24.68 10.70
N LYS A 366 2.52 -25.93 10.97
CA LYS A 366 1.28 -26.32 11.65
C LYS A 366 1.04 -25.54 12.92
N ASP A 367 2.03 -25.45 13.80
CA ASP A 367 1.86 -24.82 15.11
C ASP A 367 1.61 -23.32 14.99
N LEU A 368 2.21 -22.67 13.97
CA LEU A 368 1.96 -21.26 13.65
C LEU A 368 0.53 -21.05 13.13
N TYR A 369 0.04 -21.94 12.25
CA TYR A 369 -1.30 -21.86 11.66
C TYR A 369 -2.42 -22.36 12.57
N GLN A 370 -2.12 -23.23 13.54
CA GLN A 370 -3.07 -23.75 14.51
C GLN A 370 -3.15 -22.88 15.78
N TYR A 371 -2.22 -21.93 15.93
CA TYR A 371 -2.30 -20.95 17.02
C TYR A 371 -3.57 -20.11 16.88
N ALA A 372 -4.50 -20.26 17.83
CA ALA A 372 -5.86 -19.71 17.76
C ALA A 372 -5.92 -18.17 17.58
N GLY A 373 -4.89 -17.45 18.03
CA GLY A 373 -4.76 -15.99 17.82
C GLY A 373 -4.14 -15.60 16.47
N GLY A 374 -3.33 -16.47 15.87
CA GLY A 374 -2.57 -16.21 14.63
C GLY A 374 -3.27 -16.71 13.37
N ALA A 375 -4.04 -17.79 13.46
CA ALA A 375 -4.76 -18.40 12.34
C ALA A 375 -5.68 -17.43 11.58
N ARG A 376 -6.17 -16.38 12.24
CA ARG A 376 -7.02 -15.34 11.65
C ARG A 376 -6.25 -14.24 10.93
N LEU A 377 -4.96 -14.09 11.22
CA LEU A 377 -4.10 -13.00 10.71
C LEU A 377 -3.17 -13.44 9.58
N ILE A 378 -3.03 -14.76 9.37
CA ILE A 378 -2.09 -15.37 8.45
C ILE A 378 -2.87 -15.94 7.25
N GLU A 379 -2.52 -15.49 6.05
CA GLU A 379 -3.11 -16.00 4.81
C GLU A 379 -2.64 -17.45 4.52
N PRO A 380 -3.43 -18.25 3.77
CA PRO A 380 -2.98 -19.56 3.32
C PRO A 380 -1.69 -19.46 2.52
N LEU A 381 -0.72 -20.36 2.78
CA LEU A 381 0.54 -20.42 2.03
C LEU A 381 0.29 -20.57 0.52
N SER A 382 0.74 -19.58 -0.26
CA SER A 382 0.84 -19.71 -1.71
C SER A 382 2.14 -20.42 -2.12
N GLU A 383 2.21 -20.93 -3.36
CA GLU A 383 3.44 -21.50 -3.90
C GLU A 383 4.61 -20.49 -3.92
N LYS A 384 4.30 -19.20 -4.08
CA LYS A 384 5.29 -18.12 -4.02
C LYS A 384 5.81 -17.92 -2.60
N ASP A 385 4.95 -18.04 -1.60
CA ASP A 385 5.35 -17.95 -0.19
C ASP A 385 6.25 -19.12 0.19
N ILE A 386 5.93 -20.33 -0.27
CA ILE A 386 6.77 -21.52 -0.05
C ILE A 386 8.16 -21.29 -0.65
N LYS A 387 8.27 -20.85 -1.92
CA LYS A 387 9.58 -20.55 -2.54
C LYS A 387 10.39 -19.52 -1.75
N ASN A 388 9.74 -18.46 -1.27
CA ASN A 388 10.41 -17.44 -0.46
C ASN A 388 10.85 -17.98 0.90
N LEU A 389 10.02 -18.80 1.56
CA LEU A 389 10.35 -19.46 2.82
C LEU A 389 11.52 -20.42 2.66
N THR A 390 11.52 -21.22 1.60
CA THR A 390 12.65 -22.11 1.28
C THR A 390 13.93 -21.30 1.11
N HIS A 391 13.91 -20.25 0.30
CA HIS A 391 15.11 -19.43 0.08
C HIS A 391 15.62 -18.79 1.38
N ASN A 392 14.73 -18.18 2.16
CA ASN A 392 15.11 -17.57 3.44
C ASN A 392 15.65 -18.59 4.44
N ALA A 393 15.04 -19.77 4.51
CA ALA A 393 15.49 -20.84 5.40
C ALA A 393 16.84 -21.40 4.97
N GLN A 394 17.10 -21.55 3.66
CA GLN A 394 18.41 -21.93 3.13
C GLN A 394 19.49 -20.90 3.50
N SER A 395 19.19 -19.59 3.35
CA SER A 395 20.11 -18.52 3.75
C SER A 395 20.41 -18.53 5.26
N LEU A 396 19.38 -18.68 6.10
CA LEU A 396 19.54 -18.77 7.56
C LEU A 396 20.37 -20.01 7.96
N LEU A 397 20.12 -21.14 7.32
CA LEU A 397 20.86 -22.39 7.60
C LEU A 397 22.34 -22.26 7.21
N ALA A 398 22.63 -21.60 6.09
CA ALA A 398 23.99 -21.34 5.66
C ALA A 398 24.72 -20.41 6.64
N GLU A 399 24.05 -19.37 7.16
CA GLU A 399 24.61 -18.46 8.17
C GLU A 399 24.90 -19.15 9.50
N GLU A 400 23.98 -19.96 10.02
CA GLU A 400 24.14 -20.62 11.33
C GLU A 400 25.18 -21.75 11.31
N ILE A 401 25.30 -22.48 10.20
CA ILE A 401 26.33 -23.55 10.08
C ILE A 401 27.73 -22.97 9.86
N GLN A 402 27.86 -21.77 9.27
CA GLN A 402 29.15 -21.08 9.19
C GLN A 402 29.59 -20.46 10.52
N ARG A 403 28.66 -20.26 11.47
CA ARG A 403 28.95 -19.78 12.84
C ARG A 403 29.35 -20.90 13.81
N ALA A 404 29.03 -22.15 13.51
CA ALA A 404 29.32 -23.34 14.31
C ALA A 404 30.67 -23.97 13.93
#